data_AF-A0A662AYB8-F1
#
_entry.id   AF-A0A662AYB8-F1
#
_cell.length_a   1.000
_cell.length_b   1.000
_cell.length_c   1.000
_cell.angle_alpha   90.00
_cell.angle_beta   90.00
_cell.angle_gamma   90.00
#
_symmetry.space_group_name_H-M   'P 1'
#
loop_
_entity.id
_entity.type
_entity.pdbx_description
1 polymer ?
#
loop_
_entity_poly.entity_id
_entity_poly.type
_entity_poly.pdbx_seq_one_letter_code
_entity_poly.pdbx_strand_id
1 'polypeptide(L)'
;AVYELEALLNFNFCYTDIEVNKKQFVSTQITMPLDDMGKIGESKLAQLYYEAIIDSIQARMLSITGFDNMKLLLVDLQQTGTADNGDAIVSIGALVGNEGNVVLHNDNWRYGENAGLCGSGNLAPEDAATQLDARVTNAMVPEPPNGCRWFYTDVVYEYINPTQDTLDYTPDNYIDYKIFYATTEGGLIIDDDVKCLSEYEMNTYEGYYIEYAQNYETETGLKFDHCIITGNPYFEPAYHIQHDYFIYAGNRWLECDTGVGDIFN
;
A
#
# COMPACT_ATOMS: atom_id res chain seq x y z
N ALA A 1 -23.18 10.95 13.45
CA ALA A 1 -23.77 10.21 12.32
C ALA A 1 -22.94 10.40 11.05
N VAL A 2 -23.21 11.39 10.18
CA VAL A 2 -22.53 11.51 8.86
C VAL A 2 -21.00 11.55 8.96
N TYR A 3 -20.46 12.40 9.84
CA TYR A 3 -19.00 12.48 10.07
C TYR A 3 -18.39 11.18 10.60
N GLU A 4 -19.09 10.46 11.48
CA GLU A 4 -18.60 9.19 12.03
C GLU A 4 -18.63 8.08 10.97
N LEU A 5 -19.66 8.06 10.12
CA LEU A 5 -19.74 7.15 8.98
C LEU A 5 -18.61 7.40 7.99
N GLU A 6 -18.32 8.65 7.68
CA GLU A 6 -17.21 9.03 6.80
C GLU A 6 -15.87 8.56 7.38
N ALA A 7 -15.61 8.83 8.66
CA ALA A 7 -14.39 8.39 9.32
C ALA A 7 -14.24 6.86 9.28
N LEU A 8 -15.32 6.12 9.53
CA LEU A 8 -15.34 4.66 9.45
C LEU A 8 -15.11 4.14 8.02
N LEU A 9 -15.71 4.79 7.00
CA LEU A 9 -15.51 4.39 5.60
C LEU A 9 -14.05 4.60 5.16
N ASN A 10 -13.48 5.76 5.52
CA ASN A 10 -12.09 6.05 5.22
C ASN A 10 -11.15 5.09 5.94
N PHE A 11 -11.40 4.78 7.21
CA PHE A 11 -10.56 3.87 7.98
C PHE A 11 -10.62 2.42 7.47
N ASN A 12 -11.81 1.92 7.12
CA ASN A 12 -12.00 0.50 6.79
C ASN A 12 -11.80 0.17 5.30
N PHE A 13 -11.96 1.14 4.40
CA PHE A 13 -12.02 0.87 2.96
C PHE A 13 -11.08 1.71 2.10
N CYS A 14 -10.54 2.83 2.61
CA CYS A 14 -9.65 3.67 1.81
C CYS A 14 -8.19 3.25 1.94
N TYR A 15 -7.49 3.23 0.82
CA TYR A 15 -6.06 3.01 0.72
C TYR A 15 -5.36 4.36 0.81
N THR A 16 -4.71 4.66 1.95
CA THR A 16 -4.12 5.99 2.21
C THR A 16 -2.70 6.16 1.69
N ASP A 17 -1.94 5.08 1.53
CA ASP A 17 -0.51 5.11 1.23
C ASP A 17 -0.13 4.45 -0.10
N ILE A 18 -1.07 4.45 -1.05
CA ILE A 18 -0.90 3.78 -2.35
C ILE A 18 -0.50 4.75 -3.46
N GLU A 19 0.50 4.38 -4.24
CA GLU A 19 0.85 5.10 -5.46
C GLU A 19 -0.17 4.79 -6.57
N VAL A 20 -0.78 5.83 -7.13
CA VAL A 20 -1.78 5.70 -8.19
C VAL A 20 -1.41 6.54 -9.39
N ASN A 21 -1.53 5.95 -10.58
CA ASN A 21 -1.18 6.60 -11.83
C ASN A 21 -2.35 7.40 -12.45
N LYS A 22 -3.59 7.13 -11.99
CA LYS A 22 -4.79 7.88 -12.37
C LYS A 22 -5.68 8.07 -11.15
N LYS A 23 -6.44 9.17 -11.14
CA LYS A 23 -7.43 9.48 -10.10
C LYS A 23 -8.71 10.00 -10.77
N GLN A 24 -9.86 9.61 -10.24
CA GLN A 24 -11.15 10.10 -10.68
C GLN A 24 -12.09 10.28 -9.49
N PHE A 25 -12.82 11.40 -9.48
CA PHE A 25 -13.87 11.63 -8.51
C PHE A 25 -15.20 11.08 -9.04
N VAL A 26 -15.92 10.36 -8.18
CA VAL A 26 -17.30 9.94 -8.43
C VAL A 26 -18.19 10.44 -7.30
N SER A 27 -19.45 10.69 -7.63
CA SER A 27 -20.42 11.12 -6.62
C SER A 27 -21.76 10.46 -6.84
N THR A 28 -22.51 10.36 -5.75
CA THR A 28 -23.84 9.79 -5.70
C THR A 28 -24.60 10.38 -4.51
N GLN A 29 -25.89 10.13 -4.42
CA GLN A 29 -26.73 10.62 -3.33
C GLN A 29 -27.62 9.51 -2.81
N ILE A 30 -27.87 9.53 -1.51
CA ILE A 30 -28.80 8.64 -0.83
C ILE A 30 -29.71 9.43 0.10
N THR A 31 -30.83 8.82 0.47
CA THR A 31 -31.75 9.36 1.46
C THR A 31 -31.56 8.62 2.77
N MET A 32 -31.24 9.36 3.84
CA MET A 32 -31.07 8.87 5.21
C MET A 32 -32.41 9.01 5.96
N PRO A 33 -33.06 7.91 6.35
CA PRO A 33 -34.34 7.97 7.04
C PRO A 33 -34.18 8.54 8.44
N LEU A 34 -34.92 9.61 8.75
CA LEU A 34 -34.91 10.25 10.06
C LEU A 34 -36.20 9.94 10.83
N ASP A 35 -36.14 9.98 12.15
CA ASP A 35 -37.30 9.96 13.03
C ASP A 35 -37.93 11.36 13.16
N ASP A 36 -39.06 11.45 13.85
CA ASP A 36 -39.78 12.71 14.09
C ASP A 36 -38.96 13.77 14.86
N MET A 37 -37.82 13.37 15.46
CA MET A 37 -36.88 14.25 16.14
C MET A 37 -35.68 14.64 15.26
N GLY A 38 -35.67 14.26 13.98
CA GLY A 38 -34.57 14.52 13.05
C GLY A 38 -33.32 13.69 13.36
N LYS A 39 -33.49 12.53 14.02
CA LYS A 39 -32.39 11.63 14.39
C LYS A 39 -32.51 10.31 13.64
N ILE A 40 -31.41 9.58 13.57
CA ILE A 40 -31.38 8.21 13.05
C ILE A 40 -30.99 7.27 14.19
N GLY A 41 -31.75 6.17 14.34
CA GLY A 41 -31.42 5.12 15.29
C GLY A 41 -30.19 4.33 14.84
N GLU A 42 -29.39 3.84 15.79
CA GLU A 42 -28.13 3.14 15.52
C GLU A 42 -28.27 1.94 14.56
N SER A 43 -29.35 1.15 14.69
CA SER A 43 -29.61 0.01 13.80
C SER A 43 -29.86 0.42 12.35
N LYS A 44 -30.61 1.50 12.12
CA LYS A 44 -30.84 2.08 10.78
C LYS A 44 -29.58 2.74 10.24
N LEU A 45 -28.77 3.33 11.11
CA LEU A 45 -27.50 3.94 10.74
C LEU A 45 -26.51 2.88 10.25
N ALA A 46 -26.40 1.75 10.96
CA ALA A 46 -25.60 0.60 10.54
C ALA A 46 -26.09 0.02 9.21
N GLN A 47 -27.40 -0.11 9.04
CA GLN A 47 -27.99 -0.55 7.77
C GLN A 47 -27.64 0.40 6.62
N LEU A 48 -27.77 1.71 6.83
CA LEU A 48 -27.44 2.72 5.82
C LEU A 48 -25.95 2.71 5.45
N TYR A 49 -25.07 2.52 6.45
CA TYR A 49 -23.63 2.40 6.26
C TYR A 49 -23.30 1.25 5.31
N TYR A 50 -23.81 0.06 5.61
CA TYR A 50 -23.44 -1.16 4.91
C TYR A 50 -24.20 -1.38 3.60
N GLU A 51 -25.51 -1.18 3.58
CA GLU A 51 -26.37 -1.58 2.45
C GLU A 51 -26.60 -0.45 1.43
N ALA A 52 -26.39 0.81 1.79
CA ALA A 52 -26.74 1.93 0.92
C ALA A 52 -25.53 2.75 0.48
N ILE A 53 -24.63 3.11 1.40
CA ILE A 53 -23.49 3.99 1.07
C ILE A 53 -22.44 3.20 0.28
N ILE A 54 -22.01 2.04 0.78
CA ILE A 54 -20.94 1.24 0.16
C ILE A 54 -21.37 0.77 -1.22
N ASP A 55 -22.57 0.21 -1.37
CA ASP A 55 -23.12 -0.23 -2.66
C ASP A 55 -23.15 0.90 -3.69
N SER A 56 -23.57 2.09 -3.24
CA SER A 56 -23.63 3.27 -4.11
C SER A 56 -22.23 3.72 -4.53
N ILE A 57 -21.23 3.68 -3.63
CA ILE A 57 -19.83 3.97 -3.95
C ILE A 57 -19.30 2.94 -4.96
N GLN A 58 -19.49 1.64 -4.71
CA GLN A 58 -19.00 0.57 -5.56
C GLN A 58 -19.63 0.61 -6.96
N ALA A 59 -20.94 0.80 -7.06
CA ALA A 59 -21.62 0.92 -8.35
C ALA A 59 -21.06 2.09 -9.17
N ARG A 60 -20.64 3.18 -8.50
CA ARG A 60 -19.97 4.30 -9.16
C ARG A 60 -18.53 3.98 -9.53
N MET A 61 -17.79 3.27 -8.69
CA MET A 61 -16.43 2.79 -9.01
C MET A 61 -16.45 1.92 -10.26
N LEU A 62 -17.34 0.92 -10.31
CA LEU A 62 -17.47 0.01 -11.45
C LEU A 62 -17.92 0.69 -12.76
N SER A 63 -18.43 1.92 -12.69
CA SER A 63 -18.75 2.72 -13.87
C SER A 63 -17.53 3.40 -14.51
N ILE A 64 -16.39 3.43 -13.81
CA ILE A 64 -15.14 3.99 -14.31
C ILE A 64 -14.50 2.99 -15.29
N THR A 65 -14.16 3.46 -16.49
CA THR A 65 -13.50 2.65 -17.50
C THR A 65 -12.01 2.98 -17.61
N GLY A 66 -11.18 2.01 -17.98
CA GLY A 66 -9.73 2.18 -18.13
C GLY A 66 -8.95 2.26 -16.81
N PHE A 67 -9.58 1.78 -15.73
CA PHE A 67 -8.96 1.49 -14.44
C PHE A 67 -8.99 -0.03 -14.26
N ASP A 68 -7.82 -0.67 -14.37
CA ASP A 68 -7.70 -2.12 -14.29
C ASP A 68 -7.45 -2.59 -12.84
N ASN A 69 -6.97 -1.69 -11.97
CA ASN A 69 -6.73 -1.93 -10.56
C ASN A 69 -7.25 -0.75 -9.71
N MET A 70 -8.57 -0.76 -9.45
CA MET A 70 -9.24 0.33 -8.74
C MET A 70 -9.02 0.27 -7.22
N LYS A 71 -8.67 1.41 -6.63
CA LYS A 71 -8.58 1.61 -5.18
C LYS A 71 -9.47 2.76 -4.76
N LEU A 72 -10.20 2.59 -3.67
CA LEU A 72 -10.89 3.70 -3.02
C LEU A 72 -9.85 4.47 -2.19
N LEU A 73 -9.72 5.78 -2.40
CA LEU A 73 -8.68 6.60 -1.74
C LEU A 73 -9.23 7.52 -0.67
N LEU A 74 -10.47 7.99 -0.86
CA LEU A 74 -11.13 8.90 0.06
C LEU A 74 -12.64 8.81 -0.15
N VAL A 75 -13.39 8.90 0.94
CA VAL A 75 -14.84 9.14 0.94
C VAL A 75 -15.13 10.44 1.70
N ASP A 76 -16.02 11.25 1.15
CA ASP A 76 -16.55 12.48 1.76
C ASP A 76 -18.08 12.38 1.80
N LEU A 77 -18.66 12.54 2.98
CA LEU A 77 -20.11 12.48 3.18
C LEU A 77 -20.63 13.84 3.65
N GLN A 78 -21.59 14.38 2.90
CA GLN A 78 -22.21 15.66 3.25
C GLN A 78 -23.72 15.56 3.22
N GLN A 79 -24.38 15.98 4.30
CA GLN A 79 -25.82 16.25 4.23
C GLN A 79 -26.04 17.51 3.39
N THR A 80 -26.65 17.35 2.21
CA THR A 80 -26.86 18.43 1.24
C THR A 80 -28.28 18.97 1.24
N GLY A 81 -29.22 18.28 1.89
CA GLY A 81 -30.61 18.72 1.94
C GLY A 81 -31.50 17.86 2.81
N THR A 82 -32.81 18.10 2.66
CA THR A 82 -33.88 17.31 3.28
C THR A 82 -34.90 17.01 2.18
N ALA A 83 -35.33 15.75 2.09
CA ALA A 83 -36.36 15.30 1.16
C ALA A 83 -37.76 15.74 1.65
N ASP A 84 -38.75 15.66 0.76
CA ASP A 84 -40.12 16.11 1.04
C ASP A 84 -40.78 15.39 2.23
N ASN A 85 -40.30 14.19 2.57
CA ASN A 85 -40.76 13.38 3.69
C ASN A 85 -40.03 13.68 5.02
N GLY A 86 -39.11 14.64 5.05
CA GLY A 86 -38.32 15.00 6.24
C GLY A 86 -37.00 14.24 6.40
N ASP A 87 -36.68 13.32 5.50
CA ASP A 87 -35.43 12.56 5.53
C ASP A 87 -34.24 13.40 5.07
N ALA A 88 -33.04 13.12 5.58
CA ALA A 88 -31.83 13.81 5.15
C ALA A 88 -31.37 13.31 3.77
N ILE A 89 -31.01 14.24 2.87
CA ILE A 89 -30.32 13.91 1.62
C ILE A 89 -28.82 13.97 1.91
N VAL A 90 -28.13 12.84 1.73
CA VAL A 90 -26.68 12.72 1.94
C VAL A 90 -26.00 12.52 0.59
N SER A 91 -25.13 13.45 0.24
CA SER A 91 -24.20 13.34 -0.87
C SER A 91 -22.99 12.52 -0.44
N ILE A 92 -22.59 11.61 -1.31
CA ILE A 92 -21.41 10.76 -1.15
C ILE A 92 -20.45 11.14 -2.28
N GLY A 93 -19.30 11.69 -1.91
CA GLY A 93 -18.15 11.86 -2.78
C GLY A 93 -17.15 10.74 -2.55
N ALA A 94 -16.58 10.18 -3.61
CA ALA A 94 -15.51 9.20 -3.51
C ALA A 94 -14.39 9.52 -4.51
N LEU A 95 -13.16 9.54 -4.01
CA LEU A 95 -11.96 9.59 -4.83
C LEU A 95 -11.49 8.17 -5.11
N VAL A 96 -11.45 7.81 -6.39
CA VAL A 96 -11.03 6.49 -6.86
C VAL A 96 -9.69 6.63 -7.56
N GLY A 97 -8.71 5.83 -7.14
CA GLY A 97 -7.42 5.69 -7.77
C GLY A 97 -7.37 4.48 -8.70
N ASN A 98 -6.55 4.56 -9.74
CA ASN A 98 -6.03 3.38 -10.40
C ASN A 98 -4.62 3.17 -9.87
N GLU A 99 -4.43 2.13 -9.06
CA GLU A 99 -3.08 1.69 -8.74
C GLU A 99 -2.38 1.33 -10.06
N GLY A 100 -1.14 1.78 -10.22
CA GLY A 100 -0.34 1.33 -11.36
C GLY A 100 -0.26 -0.19 -11.32
N ASN A 101 -0.37 -0.85 -12.47
CA ASN A 101 0.13 -2.22 -12.52
C ASN A 101 1.64 -2.08 -12.29
N VAL A 102 2.13 -2.52 -11.13
CA VAL A 102 3.56 -2.62 -10.92
C VAL A 102 4.04 -3.68 -11.90
N VAL A 103 4.71 -3.24 -12.96
CA VAL A 103 5.29 -4.16 -13.94
C VAL A 103 6.58 -4.65 -13.32
N LEU A 104 6.59 -5.90 -12.86
CA LEU A 104 7.81 -6.51 -12.37
C LEU A 104 8.77 -6.71 -13.56
N HIS A 105 9.92 -6.05 -13.49
CA HIS A 105 10.88 -6.00 -14.57
C HIS A 105 12.18 -6.68 -14.17
N ASN A 106 12.62 -7.67 -14.95
CA ASN A 106 13.90 -8.36 -14.77
C ASN A 106 15.03 -7.62 -15.50
N ASP A 107 15.19 -6.35 -15.17
CA ASP A 107 16.21 -5.47 -15.73
C ASP A 107 17.25 -5.10 -14.67
N ASN A 108 18.32 -4.39 -15.07
CA ASN A 108 19.25 -3.81 -14.12
C ASN A 108 18.69 -2.47 -13.62
N TRP A 109 18.54 -2.35 -12.31
CA TRP A 109 17.83 -1.24 -11.67
C TRP A 109 18.80 -0.28 -10.99
N ARG A 110 18.56 1.02 -11.22
CA ARG A 110 19.30 2.08 -10.54
C ARG A 110 18.68 2.34 -9.17
N TYR A 111 19.53 2.60 -8.20
CA TYR A 111 19.18 3.00 -6.84
C TYR A 111 18.68 4.47 -6.75
N GLY A 112 17.62 4.71 -5.96
CA GLY A 112 17.35 5.97 -5.23
C GLY A 112 17.06 7.23 -6.05
N GLU A 113 16.86 7.11 -7.36
CA GLU A 113 16.49 8.22 -8.23
C GLU A 113 15.44 7.71 -9.20
N ASN A 114 14.27 8.38 -9.28
CA ASN A 114 13.15 8.13 -10.20
C ASN A 114 13.59 8.20 -11.69
N ALA A 115 14.35 7.17 -12.10
CA ALA A 115 15.07 7.02 -13.35
C ALA A 115 15.59 5.57 -13.50
N GLY A 116 14.83 4.59 -13.02
CA GLY A 116 15.27 3.22 -12.76
C GLY A 116 15.47 2.31 -13.97
N LEU A 117 16.40 2.60 -14.86
CA LEU A 117 17.00 1.54 -15.67
C LEU A 117 18.47 1.87 -15.92
N CYS A 118 19.34 0.95 -15.53
CA CYS A 118 20.77 1.08 -15.79
C CYS A 118 21.06 1.04 -17.29
N GLY A 119 21.86 1.98 -17.77
CA GLY A 119 22.42 1.97 -19.12
C GLY A 119 21.50 2.34 -20.29
N SER A 120 20.23 2.72 -20.07
CA SER A 120 19.30 2.94 -21.19
C SER A 120 18.93 4.39 -21.50
N GLY A 121 19.33 5.36 -20.66
CA GLY A 121 18.90 6.77 -20.83
C GLY A 121 17.38 6.97 -20.75
N ASN A 122 16.63 5.91 -20.44
CA ASN A 122 15.19 5.92 -20.24
C ASN A 122 14.93 6.16 -18.76
N LEU A 123 14.13 7.17 -18.46
CA LEU A 123 13.61 7.40 -17.11
C LEU A 123 12.49 6.39 -16.88
N ALA A 124 12.72 5.39 -16.02
CA ALA A 124 11.64 4.60 -15.45
C ALA A 124 11.03 5.36 -14.25
N PRO A 125 9.71 5.27 -14.02
CA PRO A 125 9.06 5.92 -12.89
C PRO A 125 9.41 5.28 -11.54
N GLU A 126 9.99 4.08 -11.55
CA GLU A 126 10.35 3.27 -10.39
C GLU A 126 11.87 3.19 -10.26
N ASP A 127 12.37 2.74 -9.10
CA ASP A 127 13.79 2.47 -8.85
C ASP A 127 14.01 1.04 -8.29
N ALA A 128 15.25 0.70 -7.97
CA ALA A 128 15.58 -0.61 -7.41
C ALA A 128 14.82 -0.92 -6.10
N ALA A 129 14.60 0.08 -5.24
CA ALA A 129 13.91 -0.11 -3.97
C ALA A 129 12.42 -0.41 -4.19
N THR A 130 11.74 0.36 -5.04
CA THR A 130 10.32 0.14 -5.38
C THR A 130 10.10 -1.21 -6.08
N GLN A 131 11.01 -1.63 -6.96
CA GLN A 131 10.93 -2.94 -7.59
C GLN A 131 11.11 -4.08 -6.59
N LEU A 132 12.09 -3.98 -5.67
CA LEU A 132 12.29 -4.97 -4.61
C LEU A 132 11.08 -5.02 -3.67
N ASP A 133 10.52 -3.87 -3.29
CA ASP A 133 9.33 -3.78 -2.45
C ASP A 133 8.15 -4.57 -3.03
N ALA A 134 7.82 -4.30 -4.30
CA ALA A 134 6.73 -4.97 -4.99
C ALA A 134 6.99 -6.47 -5.17
N ARG A 135 8.23 -6.88 -5.49
CA ARG A 135 8.62 -8.29 -5.61
C ARG A 135 8.47 -9.04 -4.29
N VAL A 136 8.99 -8.49 -3.20
CA VAL A 136 8.91 -9.07 -1.86
C VAL A 136 7.45 -9.17 -1.43
N THR A 137 6.67 -8.10 -1.61
CA THR A 137 5.25 -8.09 -1.25
C THR A 137 4.47 -9.15 -2.04
N ASN A 138 4.67 -9.26 -3.35
CA ASN A 138 4.02 -10.25 -4.19
C ASN A 138 4.46 -11.69 -3.88
N ALA A 139 5.70 -11.88 -3.42
CA ALA A 139 6.21 -13.19 -3.00
C ALA A 139 5.67 -13.62 -1.62
N MET A 140 5.49 -12.67 -0.70
CA MET A 140 5.08 -12.93 0.68
C MET A 140 3.56 -12.97 0.87
N VAL A 141 2.82 -12.18 0.10
CA VAL A 141 1.35 -12.12 0.16
C VAL A 141 0.79 -12.98 -0.96
N PRO A 142 0.28 -14.19 -0.66
CA PRO A 142 -0.33 -15.02 -1.68
C PRO A 142 -1.56 -14.33 -2.27
N GLU A 143 -1.87 -14.57 -3.54
CA GLU A 143 -3.12 -14.10 -4.12
C GLU A 143 -4.30 -14.65 -3.30
N PRO A 144 -5.24 -13.79 -2.86
CA PRO A 144 -6.42 -14.28 -2.15
C PRO A 144 -7.26 -15.16 -3.09
N PRO A 145 -8.04 -16.13 -2.57
CA PRO A 145 -9.01 -16.83 -3.39
C PRO A 145 -9.93 -15.87 -4.14
N ASN A 146 -10.41 -16.30 -5.31
CA ASN A 146 -11.27 -15.47 -6.15
C ASN A 146 -12.50 -14.97 -5.37
N GLY A 147 -12.77 -13.67 -5.43
CA GLY A 147 -13.85 -13.03 -4.67
C GLY A 147 -13.50 -12.68 -3.22
N CYS A 148 -12.25 -12.85 -2.80
CA CYS A 148 -11.79 -12.53 -1.45
C CYS A 148 -10.68 -11.47 -1.44
N ARG A 149 -10.43 -10.89 -0.27
CA ARG A 149 -9.27 -10.06 0.03
C ARG A 149 -8.62 -10.48 1.34
N TRP A 150 -7.32 -10.18 1.48
CA TRP A 150 -6.69 -10.21 2.79
C TRP A 150 -7.04 -8.93 3.54
N PHE A 151 -7.36 -9.07 4.81
CA PHE A 151 -7.59 -7.96 5.73
C PHE A 151 -6.63 -8.11 6.91
N TYR A 152 -5.96 -7.02 7.28
CA TYR A 152 -4.97 -7.01 8.34
C TYR A 152 -5.44 -6.11 9.48
N THR A 153 -5.28 -6.60 10.71
CA THR A 153 -5.62 -5.87 11.94
C THR A 153 -4.42 -5.83 12.86
N ASP A 154 -4.40 -4.85 13.76
CA ASP A 154 -3.30 -4.64 14.71
C ASP A 154 -1.93 -4.60 14.00
N VAL A 155 -1.89 -3.91 12.85
CA VAL A 155 -0.67 -3.81 12.04
C VAL A 155 0.39 -3.06 12.84
N VAL A 156 1.54 -3.72 13.00
CA VAL A 156 2.76 -3.17 13.58
C VAL A 156 3.85 -3.18 12.52
N TYR A 157 4.89 -2.40 12.76
CA TYR A 157 6.05 -2.36 11.88
C TYR A 157 7.34 -2.62 12.63
N GLU A 158 8.32 -3.17 11.94
CA GLU A 158 9.70 -3.36 12.41
C GLU A 158 10.68 -2.77 11.40
N TYR A 159 11.67 -2.04 11.88
CA TYR A 159 12.78 -1.53 11.06
C TYR A 159 13.96 -2.49 11.13
N ILE A 160 14.41 -2.97 9.97
CA ILE A 160 15.57 -3.85 9.87
C ILE A 160 16.79 -3.00 9.52
N ASN A 161 17.73 -2.90 10.46
CA ASN A 161 18.94 -2.10 10.28
C ASN A 161 19.81 -2.69 9.14
N PRO A 162 20.10 -1.93 8.07
CA PRO A 162 20.85 -2.45 6.92
C PRO A 162 22.26 -2.96 7.25
N THR A 163 22.87 -2.45 8.31
CA THR A 163 24.25 -2.76 8.70
C THR A 163 24.38 -3.93 9.68
N GLN A 164 23.27 -4.51 10.15
CA GLN A 164 23.33 -5.49 11.24
C GLN A 164 23.81 -6.89 10.80
N ASP A 165 23.64 -7.24 9.53
CA ASP A 165 23.94 -8.57 8.99
C ASP A 165 24.91 -8.48 7.81
N THR A 166 26.20 -8.41 8.16
CA THR A 166 27.33 -8.47 7.22
C THR A 166 27.58 -9.92 6.78
N LEU A 167 27.69 -10.14 5.46
CA LEU A 167 28.09 -11.38 4.82
C LEU A 167 29.62 -11.53 4.72
N ASP A 168 30.36 -10.41 4.70
CA ASP A 168 31.83 -10.38 4.74
C ASP A 168 32.35 -9.85 6.09
N TYR A 169 33.52 -10.33 6.52
CA TYR A 169 34.21 -9.89 7.74
C TYR A 169 34.83 -8.48 7.62
N THR A 170 35.07 -8.03 6.39
CA THR A 170 35.57 -6.71 6.02
C THR A 170 34.73 -6.16 4.87
N PRO A 171 33.46 -5.78 5.13
CA PRO A 171 32.52 -5.38 4.09
C PRO A 171 33.03 -4.16 3.31
N ASP A 172 33.03 -4.27 1.99
CA ASP A 172 33.49 -3.24 1.04
C ASP A 172 32.39 -2.75 0.08
N ASN A 173 31.13 -3.15 0.35
CA ASN A 173 29.83 -2.61 -0.09
C ASN A 173 29.09 -3.40 -1.16
N TYR A 174 29.71 -4.42 -1.75
CA TYR A 174 29.15 -5.10 -2.90
C TYR A 174 28.59 -6.48 -2.51
N ILE A 175 27.31 -6.53 -2.14
CA ILE A 175 26.65 -7.76 -1.63
C ILE A 175 27.29 -8.25 -0.32
N ASP A 176 27.96 -7.37 0.42
CA ASP A 176 28.51 -7.72 1.74
C ASP A 176 27.49 -7.59 2.86
N TYR A 177 26.28 -7.15 2.54
CA TYR A 177 25.19 -6.97 3.48
C TYR A 177 23.95 -7.67 2.94
N LYS A 178 23.16 -8.26 3.83
CA LYS A 178 21.87 -8.84 3.45
C LYS A 178 20.86 -7.78 2.99
N ILE A 179 21.03 -6.54 3.46
CA ILE A 179 20.30 -5.38 2.96
C ILE A 179 21.27 -4.51 2.19
N PHE A 180 20.87 -4.06 1.01
CA PHE A 180 21.74 -3.24 0.17
C PHE A 180 22.27 -2.05 0.95
N TYR A 181 23.59 -1.99 1.09
CA TYR A 181 24.31 -0.94 1.76
C TYR A 181 25.62 -0.75 1.02
N ALA A 182 25.86 0.47 0.55
CA ALA A 182 27.11 0.85 -0.04
C ALA A 182 27.65 2.18 0.48
N THR A 183 28.91 2.17 0.90
CA THR A 183 29.69 3.33 1.33
C THR A 183 30.88 3.55 0.41
N THR A 184 31.56 4.68 0.56
CA THR A 184 32.93 4.83 0.04
C THR A 184 33.84 5.26 1.18
N GLU A 185 35.01 4.66 1.25
CA GLU A 185 36.03 5.11 2.19
C GLU A 185 36.54 6.50 1.75
N GLY A 186 36.48 7.48 2.65
CA GLY A 186 37.12 8.80 2.45
C GLY A 186 36.33 9.87 1.69
N GLY A 187 35.00 9.74 1.54
CA GLY A 187 34.15 10.81 1.00
C GLY A 187 34.18 10.93 -0.53
N LEU A 188 34.40 9.81 -1.22
CA LEU A 188 34.26 9.74 -2.67
C LEU A 188 32.77 9.63 -3.06
N ILE A 189 32.47 9.95 -4.31
CA ILE A 189 31.13 9.74 -4.88
C ILE A 189 31.00 8.25 -5.17
N ILE A 190 29.92 7.62 -4.71
CA ILE A 190 29.54 6.26 -5.14
C ILE A 190 29.24 6.33 -6.63
N ASP A 191 30.00 5.57 -7.42
CA ASP A 191 29.90 5.61 -8.88
C ASP A 191 28.57 5.03 -9.38
N ASP A 192 28.27 5.29 -10.65
CA ASP A 192 27.04 4.81 -11.26
C ASP A 192 27.02 3.27 -11.39
N ASP A 193 28.18 2.61 -11.34
CA ASP A 193 28.27 1.14 -11.39
C ASP A 193 27.75 0.53 -10.08
N VAL A 194 28.10 1.10 -8.92
CA VAL A 194 27.60 0.67 -7.59
C VAL A 194 26.14 1.05 -7.37
N LYS A 195 25.66 2.12 -8.02
CA LYS A 195 24.22 2.48 -7.99
C LYS A 195 23.36 1.55 -8.85
N CYS A 196 23.96 0.68 -9.63
CA CYS A 196 23.28 -0.17 -10.58
C CYS A 196 23.25 -1.62 -10.11
N LEU A 197 22.08 -2.04 -9.60
CA LEU A 197 21.86 -3.41 -9.19
C LEU A 197 21.55 -4.25 -10.43
N SER A 198 22.41 -5.21 -10.70
CA SER A 198 22.17 -6.24 -11.72
C SER A 198 20.96 -7.10 -11.37
N GLU A 199 20.39 -7.80 -12.35
CA GLU A 199 19.33 -8.78 -12.11
C GLU A 199 19.73 -9.81 -11.02
N TYR A 200 20.99 -10.23 -10.99
CA TYR A 200 21.50 -11.13 -9.96
C TYR A 200 21.44 -10.52 -8.56
N GLU A 201 21.85 -9.26 -8.42
CA GLU A 201 21.79 -8.54 -7.14
C GLU A 201 20.35 -8.31 -6.70
N MET A 202 19.48 -7.89 -7.61
CA MET A 202 18.04 -7.74 -7.34
C MET A 202 17.44 -9.03 -6.79
N ASN A 203 17.68 -10.17 -7.44
CA ASN A 203 17.17 -11.47 -6.98
C ASN A 203 17.80 -11.90 -5.64
N THR A 204 19.05 -11.51 -5.39
CA THR A 204 19.75 -11.82 -4.14
C THR A 204 19.14 -11.04 -2.97
N TYR A 205 18.97 -9.72 -3.11
CA TYR A 205 18.36 -8.88 -2.08
C TYR A 205 16.87 -9.22 -1.86
N GLU A 206 16.12 -9.51 -2.93
CA GLU A 206 14.75 -10.02 -2.84
C GLU A 206 14.68 -11.25 -1.91
N GLY A 207 15.57 -12.22 -2.11
CA GLY A 207 15.66 -13.41 -1.26
C GLY A 207 15.94 -13.10 0.21
N TYR A 208 16.86 -12.16 0.48
CA TYR A 208 17.17 -11.75 1.86
C TYR A 208 16.01 -11.01 2.52
N TYR A 209 15.31 -10.14 1.81
CA TYR A 209 14.14 -9.43 2.34
C TYR A 209 12.99 -10.38 2.65
N ILE A 210 12.72 -11.33 1.77
CA ILE A 210 11.77 -12.43 2.02
C ILE A 210 12.19 -13.22 3.27
N GLU A 211 13.47 -13.54 3.43
CA GLU A 211 13.98 -14.26 4.61
C GLU A 211 13.69 -13.47 5.90
N TYR A 212 13.96 -12.16 5.95
CA TYR A 212 13.63 -11.33 7.09
C TYR A 212 12.13 -11.32 7.39
N ALA A 213 11.29 -11.15 6.36
CA ALA A 213 9.84 -11.16 6.51
C ALA A 213 9.32 -12.51 7.06
N GLN A 214 9.83 -13.63 6.56
CA GLN A 214 9.48 -14.98 7.04
C GLN A 214 9.94 -15.24 8.48
N ASN A 215 11.15 -14.79 8.82
CA ASN A 215 11.66 -14.87 10.19
C ASN A 215 10.78 -14.05 11.13
N TYR A 216 10.43 -12.82 10.73
CA TYR A 216 9.54 -11.97 11.51
C TYR A 216 8.14 -12.60 11.72
N GLU A 217 7.53 -13.19 10.68
CA GLU A 217 6.29 -13.95 10.84
C GLU A 217 6.44 -15.12 11.83
N THR A 218 7.57 -15.82 11.77
CA THR A 218 7.85 -16.98 12.61
C THR A 218 8.05 -16.61 14.08
N GLU A 219 8.76 -15.51 14.33
CA GLU A 219 9.08 -15.03 15.68
C GLU A 219 7.87 -14.39 16.37
N THR A 220 7.08 -13.60 15.63
CA THR A 220 5.95 -12.85 16.20
C THR A 220 4.62 -13.58 16.10
N GLY A 221 4.49 -14.51 15.15
CA GLY A 221 3.22 -15.13 14.79
C GLY A 221 2.30 -14.23 13.95
N LEU A 222 2.69 -12.96 13.71
CA LEU A 222 1.97 -12.05 12.82
C LEU A 222 2.20 -12.41 11.37
N LYS A 223 1.34 -11.92 10.49
CA LYS A 223 1.39 -12.16 9.05
C LYS A 223 1.80 -10.90 8.31
N PHE A 224 2.77 -11.07 7.42
CA PHE A 224 3.28 -10.04 6.54
C PHE A 224 2.13 -9.47 5.72
N ASP A 225 2.00 -8.15 5.77
CA ASP A 225 1.03 -7.36 5.02
C ASP A 225 1.69 -6.73 3.81
N HIS A 226 2.68 -5.89 4.07
CA HIS A 226 3.50 -5.25 3.05
C HIS A 226 4.86 -4.90 3.65
N CYS A 227 5.77 -4.44 2.81
CA CYS A 227 6.97 -3.76 3.28
C CYS A 227 7.07 -2.36 2.70
N ILE A 228 8.01 -1.60 3.22
CA ILE A 228 8.46 -0.37 2.61
C ILE A 228 9.97 -0.49 2.46
N ILE A 229 10.44 -0.37 1.23
CA ILE A 229 11.85 -0.33 0.89
C ILE A 229 12.14 1.03 0.27
N THR A 230 12.95 1.84 0.94
CA THR A 230 13.34 3.17 0.42
C THR A 230 14.83 3.24 0.20
N GLY A 231 15.26 3.78 -0.94
CA GLY A 231 16.66 4.11 -1.18
C GLY A 231 16.96 5.55 -0.78
N ASN A 232 17.69 5.76 0.32
CA ASN A 232 18.12 7.09 0.76
C ASN A 232 19.66 7.28 0.73
N PRO A 233 20.19 8.40 0.19
CA PRO A 233 21.58 8.76 0.41
C PRO A 233 21.76 9.38 1.80
N TYR A 234 22.82 8.96 2.50
CA TYR A 234 23.18 9.44 3.83
C TYR A 234 24.57 10.08 3.81
N PHE A 235 24.74 11.13 4.61
CA PHE A 235 25.90 12.03 4.52
C PHE A 235 26.81 12.04 5.76
N GLU A 236 26.56 11.23 6.79
CA GLU A 236 27.27 11.30 8.08
C GLU A 236 27.54 9.90 8.65
N PRO A 237 28.76 9.54 9.11
CA PRO A 237 30.06 10.25 8.99
C PRO A 237 30.78 10.01 7.65
N ALA A 238 30.26 9.13 6.78
CA ALA A 238 30.73 8.90 5.41
C ALA A 238 29.53 8.83 4.46
N TYR A 239 29.75 9.21 3.19
CA TYR A 239 28.71 9.09 2.17
C TYR A 239 28.39 7.61 1.96
N HIS A 240 27.12 7.25 2.14
CA HIS A 240 26.60 5.92 1.86
C HIS A 240 25.20 6.00 1.23
N ILE A 241 24.84 4.95 0.53
CA ILE A 241 23.51 4.66 0.04
C ILE A 241 23.07 3.34 0.66
N GLN A 242 21.81 3.24 1.06
CA GLN A 242 21.25 2.01 1.59
C GLN A 242 19.77 1.91 1.30
N HIS A 243 19.28 0.68 1.19
CA HIS A 243 17.85 0.42 1.28
C HIS A 243 17.46 0.37 2.76
N ASP A 244 16.58 1.27 3.19
CA ASP A 244 15.91 1.13 4.48
C ASP A 244 14.76 0.15 4.33
N TYR A 245 14.71 -0.84 5.20
CA TYR A 245 13.72 -1.89 5.13
C TYR A 245 12.80 -1.86 6.35
N PHE A 246 11.51 -1.65 6.09
CA PHE A 246 10.45 -1.74 7.09
C PHE A 246 9.50 -2.87 6.74
N ILE A 247 9.25 -3.76 7.68
CA ILE A 247 8.28 -4.85 7.55
C ILE A 247 7.02 -4.43 8.27
N TYR A 248 5.87 -4.52 7.60
CA TYR A 248 4.56 -4.35 8.22
C TYR A 248 3.88 -5.70 8.32
N ALA A 249 3.43 -6.05 9.52
CA ALA A 249 2.73 -7.30 9.77
C ALA A 249 1.60 -7.11 10.77
N GLY A 250 0.56 -7.92 10.65
CA GLY A 250 -0.59 -7.90 11.54
C GLY A 250 -1.29 -9.24 11.61
N ASN A 251 -2.44 -9.27 12.29
CA ASN A 251 -3.33 -10.41 12.25
C ASN A 251 -4.03 -10.43 10.88
N ARG A 252 -3.69 -11.43 10.04
CA ARG A 252 -4.26 -11.60 8.71
C ARG A 252 -5.53 -12.43 8.76
N TRP A 253 -6.57 -11.89 8.15
CA TRP A 253 -7.88 -12.49 7.99
C TRP A 253 -8.19 -12.60 6.50
N LEU A 254 -8.90 -13.66 6.13
CA LEU A 254 -9.46 -13.77 4.81
C LEU A 254 -10.89 -13.27 4.83
N GLU A 255 -11.19 -12.29 4.00
CA GLU A 255 -12.53 -11.75 3.82
C GLU A 255 -13.00 -12.14 2.41
N CYS A 256 -13.87 -13.15 2.33
CA CYS A 256 -14.42 -13.69 1.09
C CYS A 256 -15.85 -13.23 0.86
N ASP A 257 -16.28 -13.23 -0.41
CA ASP A 257 -17.68 -13.08 -0.77
C ASP A 257 -18.34 -11.83 -0.18
N THR A 258 -17.59 -10.72 -0.09
CA THR A 258 -18.13 -9.42 0.34
C THR A 258 -19.04 -8.82 -0.75
N GLY A 259 -20.18 -9.49 -0.97
CA GLY A 259 -21.43 -8.85 -1.31
C GLY A 259 -22.20 -8.56 -0.03
N VAL A 260 -23.10 -7.59 -0.09
CA VAL A 260 -23.97 -7.04 0.98
C VAL A 260 -24.54 -8.06 2.00
N GLY A 261 -24.65 -9.34 1.65
CA GLY A 261 -25.21 -10.39 2.50
C GLY A 261 -24.39 -10.80 3.73
N ASP A 262 -23.06 -10.62 3.73
CA ASP A 262 -22.19 -11.10 4.83
C ASP A 262 -21.82 -10.02 5.87
N ILE A 263 -22.62 -8.95 5.91
CA ILE A 263 -22.79 -8.10 7.11
C ILE A 263 -23.77 -8.74 8.12
N PHE A 264 -24.47 -9.81 7.75
CA PHE A 264 -25.54 -10.41 8.56
C PHE A 264 -25.30 -11.87 8.99
N ASN A 265 -24.11 -12.20 9.50
CA ASN A 265 -23.94 -13.13 10.63
C ASN A 265 -22.61 -12.91 11.37
#